data_AF-A0A930GWU3-F1
#
_entry.id   AF-A0A930GWU3-F1
#
_cell.length_a   1.000
_cell.length_b   1.000
_cell.length_c   1.000
_cell.angle_alpha   90.00
_cell.angle_beta   90.00
_cell.angle_gamma   90.00
#
_symmetry.space_group_name_H-M   'P 1'
#
loop_
_entity.id
_entity.type
_entity.pdbx_description
1 polymer ?
#
loop_
_entity_poly.entity_id
_entity_poly.type
_entity_poly.pdbx_seq_one_letter_code
_entity_poly.pdbx_strand_id
1 'polypeptide(L)' 'LLMISDFVMNGLPDDLLASIEIQRETGNQFNSLVIGNAFMSKRLKTHFDREWIYNPNVQTIQELVQFKKDVFNKQVVNS' A
#
# COMPACT_ATOMS: atom_id res chain seq x y z
N LEU A 1 10.62 -5.99 -3.43
CA LEU A 1 10.57 -4.80 -4.30
C LEU A 1 10.07 -3.61 -3.49
N LEU A 2 10.73 -2.45 -3.63
CA LEU A 2 10.41 -1.23 -2.88
C LEU A 2 10.16 -0.09 -3.87
N MET A 3 9.00 0.55 -3.75
CA MET A 3 8.62 1.73 -4.51
C MET A 3 8.64 2.95 -3.59
N ILE A 4 9.29 4.03 -4.04
CA ILE A 4 9.34 5.33 -3.33
C ILE A 4 8.77 6.39 -4.28
N SER A 5 7.76 7.13 -3.84
CA SER A 5 7.11 8.16 -4.65
C SER A 5 6.50 9.25 -3.77
N ASP A 6 6.40 10.47 -4.28
CA ASP A 6 5.63 11.57 -3.68
C ASP A 6 4.12 11.48 -4.04
N PHE A 7 3.73 10.47 -4.83
CA PHE A 7 2.37 10.15 -5.26
C PHE A 7 1.55 11.37 -5.73
N VAL A 8 2.19 12.31 -6.44
CA VAL A 8 1.49 13.28 -7.33
C VAL A 8 0.94 12.57 -8.59
N MET A 9 0.80 11.25 -8.55
CA MET A 9 0.36 10.41 -9.66
C MET A 9 -1.13 10.13 -9.54
N ASN A 10 -1.86 10.31 -10.64
CA ASN A 10 -3.29 10.06 -10.79
C ASN A 10 -3.66 8.55 -10.77
N GLY A 11 -2.99 7.77 -9.91
CA GLY A 11 -2.98 6.30 -9.93
C GLY A 11 -1.81 5.71 -10.72
N LEU A 12 -1.62 4.40 -10.58
CA LEU A 12 -0.70 3.62 -11.41
C LEU A 12 -1.47 3.06 -12.63
N PRO A 13 -0.83 2.97 -13.82
CA PRO A 13 -1.42 2.30 -14.97
C PRO A 13 -1.82 0.84 -14.70
N ASP A 14 -2.92 0.36 -15.31
CA ASP A 14 -3.48 -0.97 -15.05
C ASP A 14 -2.53 -2.12 -15.44
N ASP A 15 -1.73 -1.93 -16.49
CA ASP A 15 -0.70 -2.89 -16.93
C ASP A 15 0.43 -3.05 -15.92
N LEU A 16 0.83 -1.94 -15.28
CA LEU A 16 1.78 -1.97 -14.18
C LEU A 16 1.19 -2.69 -12.95
N LEU A 17 -0.08 -2.45 -12.63
CA LEU A 17 -0.78 -3.15 -11.54
C LEU A 17 -0.86 -4.65 -11.79
N ALA A 18 -1.17 -5.09 -13.01
CA ALA A 18 -1.17 -6.50 -13.39
C ALA A 18 0.22 -7.13 -13.26
N SER A 19 1.26 -6.40 -13.66
CA SER A 19 2.65 -6.87 -13.54
C SER A 19 3.10 -7.02 -12.08
N ILE A 20 2.66 -6.11 -11.21
CA ILE A 20 2.90 -6.20 -9.76
C ILE A 20 2.26 -7.48 -9.20
N GLU A 21 1.01 -7.77 -9.57
CA GLU A 21 0.30 -8.94 -9.05
C GLU A 21 0.95 -10.26 -9.46
N ILE A 22 1.35 -10.41 -10.72
CA ILE A 22 2.08 -11.60 -11.20
C ILE A 22 3.36 -11.81 -10.39
N GLN A 23 4.10 -10.74 -10.11
CA GLN A 23 5.33 -10.85 -9.32
C GLN A 23 5.05 -11.24 -7.87
N ARG A 24 3.93 -10.81 -7.30
CA ARG A 24 3.52 -11.22 -5.94
C ARG A 24 3.19 -12.71 -5.85
N GLU A 25 2.55 -13.28 -6.87
CA GLU A 25 2.30 -14.73 -6.94
C GLU A 25 3.59 -15.56 -6.92
N THR A 26 4.70 -15.00 -7.44
CA THR A 26 6.02 -15.64 -7.38
C THR A 26 6.74 -15.50 -6.03
N GLY A 27 6.07 -14.89 -5.02
CA GLY A 27 6.60 -14.72 -3.66
C GLY A 27 7.32 -13.39 -3.42
N ASN A 28 7.35 -12.49 -4.41
CA ASN A 28 7.93 -11.17 -4.22
C ASN A 28 7.03 -10.28 -3.36
N GLN A 29 7.63 -9.60 -2.39
CA GLN A 29 6.93 -8.57 -1.62
C GLN A 29 7.04 -7.22 -2.32
N PHE A 30 5.94 -6.48 -2.42
CA PHE A 30 5.88 -5.11 -2.90
C PHE A 30 5.52 -4.18 -1.76
N ASN A 31 6.42 -3.26 -1.43
CA ASN A 31 6.19 -2.27 -0.39
C ASN A 31 6.24 -0.85 -0.98
N SER A 32 5.45 0.06 -0.42
CA SER A 32 5.40 1.46 -0.86
C SER A 32 5.79 2.41 0.27
N LEU A 33 6.55 3.46 -0.08
CA LEU A 33 6.80 4.62 0.76
C LEU A 33 6.36 5.87 0.02
N VAL A 34 5.35 6.54 0.57
CA VAL A 34 4.83 7.82 0.09
C VAL A 34 5.58 8.95 0.80
N ILE A 35 6.06 9.95 0.08
CA ILE A 35 6.65 11.17 0.67
C ILE A 35 5.63 12.31 0.56
N GLY A 36 5.07 12.75 1.68
CA GLY A 36 4.08 13.83 1.69
C GLY A 36 3.22 13.87 2.95
N ASN A 37 2.25 14.79 2.97
CA ASN A 37 1.29 14.93 4.07
C ASN A 37 -0.13 14.42 3.72
N ALA A 38 -0.38 14.09 2.45
CA ALA A 38 -1.71 13.83 1.94
C ALA A 38 -2.06 12.34 2.05
N PHE A 39 -3.16 12.07 2.76
CA PHE A 39 -3.75 10.74 2.82
C PHE A 39 -4.29 10.40 1.42
N MET A 40 -3.66 9.43 0.74
CA MET A 40 -4.09 8.94 -0.57
C MET A 40 -5.55 8.45 -0.49
N SER A 41 -6.49 9.27 -0.98
CA SER A 41 -7.92 8.98 -0.96
C SER A 41 -8.31 7.92 -2.00
N LYS A 42 -7.57 7.84 -3.11
CA LYS A 42 -7.60 6.74 -4.08
C LYS A 42 -6.59 5.66 -3.67
N ARG A 43 -7.03 4.85 -2.71
CA ARG A 43 -6.26 3.76 -2.10
C ARG A 43 -5.85 2.71 -3.15
N LEU A 44 -4.57 2.67 -3.52
CA LEU A 44 -3.90 1.53 -4.21
C LEU A 44 -3.71 0.31 -3.29
N LYS A 45 -4.55 0.20 -2.26
CA LYS A 45 -4.37 -0.63 -1.07
C LYS A 45 -4.25 -2.13 -1.31
N THR A 46 -4.63 -2.59 -2.49
CA THR A 46 -4.69 -4.01 -2.83
C THR A 46 -3.37 -4.56 -3.37
N HIS A 47 -2.45 -3.69 -3.82
CA HIS A 47 -1.25 -4.11 -4.56
C HIS A 47 0.06 -4.08 -3.76
N PHE A 48 0.04 -3.53 -2.54
CA PHE A 48 1.21 -3.42 -1.68
C PHE A 48 1.03 -4.21 -0.38
N ASP A 49 2.07 -4.92 0.03
CA ASP A 49 2.12 -5.71 1.26
C ASP A 49 2.32 -4.83 2.51
N ARG A 50 3.05 -3.72 2.35
CA ARG A 50 3.21 -2.68 3.37
C ARG A 50 3.24 -1.31 2.70
N GLU A 51 2.62 -0.36 3.37
CA GLU A 51 2.54 1.02 2.91
C GLU A 51 2.91 1.98 4.05
N TRP A 52 3.82 2.91 3.78
CA TRP A 52 4.23 3.95 4.70
C TRP A 52 4.04 5.34 4.11
N ILE A 53 3.78 6.33 4.97
CA ILE A 53 3.94 7.74 4.64
C ILE A 53 5.10 8.30 5.46
N TYR A 54 6.07 8.90 4.77
CA TYR A 54 7.03 9.80 5.38
C TYR A 54 6.56 11.24 5.20
N ASN A 55 6.36 11.94 6.32
CA ASN A 55 6.05 13.36 6.32
C ASN A 55 7.35 14.16 6.59
N PRO A 56 7.94 14.83 5.58
CA PRO A 56 9.21 15.54 5.75
C PRO A 56 9.10 16.75 6.68
N ASN A 57 7.91 17.33 6.87
CA ASN A 57 7.71 18.52 7.71
C ASN A 57 7.87 18.21 9.21
N VAL A 58 7.55 16.99 9.61
CA VAL A 58 7.65 16.54 11.01
C VAL A 58 8.65 15.39 11.19
N GLN A 59 9.29 14.95 10.08
CA GLN A 59 10.27 13.87 10.04
C GLN A 59 9.77 12.54 10.62
N THR A 60 8.48 12.23 10.42
CA THR A 60 7.86 11.00 10.94
C THR A 60 7.50 10.04 9.82
N ILE A 61 7.66 8.74 10.10
CA ILE A 61 7.13 7.65 9.27
C ILE A 61 5.89 7.07 9.95
N GLN A 62 4.82 6.89 9.19
CA GLN A 62 3.57 6.25 9.64
C GLN A 62 3.25 5.07 8.74
N GLU A 63 3.01 3.89 9.32
CA GLU A 63 2.49 2.73 8.59
C GLU A 63 0.99 2.88 8.40
N LEU A 64 0.52 2.88 7.15
CA LEU A 64 -0.89 3.11 6.84
C LEU A 64 -1.72 1.83 6.99
N VAL A 65 -1.13 0.69 6.64
CA VAL A 65 -1.82 -0.60 6.61
C VAL A 65 -0.81 -1.72 6.82
N GLN A 66 -1.00 -2.48 7.91
CA GLN A 66 -0.50 -3.84 8.02
C GLN A 66 -1.69 -4.76 7.71
N PHE A 67 -1.95 -5.08 6.44
CA PHE A 67 -3.10 -5.94 6.10
C PHE A 67 -2.72 -7.41 6.36
N LYS A 68 -2.50 -7.76 7.63
CA LYS A 68 -2.60 -9.13 8.08
C LYS A 68 -3.89 -9.28 8.88
N LYS A 69 -4.85 -9.96 8.26
CA LYS A 69 -5.91 -10.77 8.91
C LYS A 69 -7.04 -10.12 9.72
N ASP A 70 -7.10 -8.82 9.98
CA ASP A 70 -8.16 -8.30 10.88
C ASP A 70 -9.54 -8.04 10.24
N VAL A 71 -9.67 -8.09 8.90
CA VAL A 71 -10.98 -7.92 8.24
C VAL A 71 -11.73 -9.25 8.07
N PHE A 72 -11.04 -10.40 8.08
CA PHE A 72 -11.70 -11.72 7.95
C PHE A 72 -12.23 -12.28 9.27
N ASN A 73 -11.81 -11.78 10.44
CA ASN A 73 -12.28 -12.27 11.74
C ASN A 73 -13.55 -11.58 12.27
N LYS A 74 -14.04 -10.52 11.63
CA LYS A 74 -15.31 -9.86 12.04
C LYS A 74 -16.57 -10.47 11.43
N GLN A 75 -16.44 -11.45 10.52
CA GLN A 75 -17.60 -12.14 9.94
C GLN A 75 -17.90 -13.51 10.58
N VAL A 76 -16.99 -14.10 11.36
CA VAL A 76 -17.19 -15.45 11.94
C VAL A 76 -17.81 -15.42 13.36
N VAL A 77 -17.93 -14.25 13.99
CA VAL A 77 -18.52 -14.14 15.35
C VAL A 77 -20.03 -13.83 15.33
N ASN A 78 -20.62 -13.64 14.15
CA ASN A 78 -22.06 -13.41 13.96
C ASN A 78 -22.72 -14.47 13.05
N SER A 79 -22.29 -15.73 13.14
CA SER A 79 -22.93 -16.88 12.47
C SER A 79 -23.46 -17.86 13.49
#